data_AF-A0A498EB09-F1
#
_entry.id   AF-A0A498EB09-F1
#
_cell.length_a   1.000
_cell.length_b   1.000
_cell.length_c   1.000
_cell.angle_alpha   90.00
_cell.angle_beta   90.00
_cell.angle_gamma   90.00
#
_symmetry.space_group_name_H-M   'P 1'
#
loop_
_entity.id
_entity.type
_entity.pdbx_description
1 polymer ?
#
loop_
_entity_poly.entity_id
_entity_poly.type
_entity_poly.pdbx_seq_one_letter_code
_entity_poly.pdbx_strand_id
1 'polypeptide(L)'
;MQHDDIQHDDVQFHNVRALQRVRPHEGLRLLRVPEAVRSGLNTGAQTRMSHPAGTEIRLVPDETVRITLSSEERDSLVRPFWGDFQATGEEFTLGPEPKTVELSPPESLSDLDPAATGEMRYAPEVCRLVFPGDHRGGHIYYHGVEGARRPPTADEVPSLRYLAYGTSITEGEDPSAEMLTYVNQTARRLGADPINLGSCGTAYCDPAMAEHIAARDDWDVATLSLSVNMVGRFSPDEFRERAADMVETVAAANPTKPVACITLFPHVREYKRDHEEATLSETFRQHLRDVVDECGYDNVHLVEGPDLLPTASGMTTDLVHPGDDAMIRIGERLARELESLMDD
;
A
#
# COMPACT_ATOMS: atom_id res chain seq x y z
N MET A 1 -5.68 -8.42 18.71
CA MET A 1 -4.45 -7.68 19.02
C MET A 1 -4.76 -6.23 18.70
N GLN A 2 -4.48 -5.26 19.57
CA GLN A 2 -4.71 -3.86 19.21
C GLN A 2 -3.63 -3.47 18.20
N HIS A 3 -4.02 -3.03 17.02
CA HIS A 3 -3.07 -2.63 16.00
C HIS A 3 -2.46 -1.25 16.37
N ASP A 4 -1.13 -1.18 16.42
CA ASP A 4 -0.36 0.01 16.84
C ASP A 4 -0.25 1.07 15.73
N ASP A 5 -1.39 1.43 15.12
CA ASP A 5 -1.42 2.64 14.30
C ASP A 5 -1.31 3.88 15.17
N ILE A 6 -0.66 4.90 14.62
CA ILE A 6 -0.47 6.17 15.33
C ILE A 6 -1.84 6.77 15.62
N GLN A 7 -2.06 7.16 16.88
CA GLN A 7 -3.18 7.96 17.29
C GLN A 7 -2.71 9.36 17.68
N HIS A 8 -3.36 10.38 17.14
CA HIS A 8 -3.10 11.78 17.45
C HIS A 8 -4.41 12.57 17.33
N ASP A 9 -4.68 13.44 18.31
CA ASP A 9 -5.91 14.22 18.38
C ASP A 9 -7.18 13.35 18.23
N ASP A 10 -7.23 12.19 18.92
CA ASP A 10 -8.34 11.22 18.89
C ASP A 10 -8.71 10.73 17.48
N VAL A 11 -7.72 10.67 16.58
CA VAL A 11 -7.81 10.15 15.21
C VAL A 11 -6.74 9.08 15.01
N GLN A 12 -7.06 8.02 14.26
CA GLN A 12 -6.12 6.97 13.87
C GLN A 12 -5.50 7.29 12.50
N PHE A 13 -4.18 7.06 12.37
CA PHE A 13 -3.42 7.23 11.14
C PHE A 13 -2.93 5.86 10.65
N HIS A 14 -3.65 5.28 9.70
CA HIS A 14 -3.37 3.96 9.14
C HIS A 14 -2.26 4.00 8.10
N ASN A 15 -1.38 2.98 8.10
CA ASN A 15 -0.18 2.89 7.26
C ASN A 15 0.76 4.12 7.42
N VAL A 16 0.67 4.81 8.56
CA VAL A 16 1.54 5.92 8.94
C VAL A 16 2.39 5.49 10.14
N ARG A 17 3.70 5.69 10.06
CA ARG A 17 4.67 5.32 11.10
C ARG A 17 5.41 6.50 11.70
N ALA A 18 5.19 7.71 11.18
CA ALA A 18 5.52 8.94 11.87
C ALA A 18 4.67 10.12 11.39
N LEU A 19 4.36 11.02 12.34
CA LEU A 19 3.86 12.36 12.07
C LEU A 19 5.00 13.35 12.27
N GLN A 20 5.51 13.93 11.19
CA GLN A 20 6.75 14.72 11.21
C GLN A 20 6.48 16.21 11.01
N ARG A 21 7.02 17.04 11.90
CA ARG A 21 7.11 18.50 11.66
C ARG A 21 8.21 18.78 10.64
N VAL A 22 7.86 19.39 9.51
CA VAL A 22 8.81 19.77 8.45
C VAL A 22 8.74 21.28 8.26
N ARG A 23 9.76 22.02 8.72
CA ARG A 23 9.78 23.48 8.53
C ARG A 23 10.05 23.83 7.06
N PRO A 24 9.44 24.89 6.51
CA PRO A 24 8.62 25.90 7.18
C PRO A 24 7.12 25.55 7.33
N HIS A 25 6.70 24.35 6.91
CA HIS A 25 5.31 23.93 6.98
C HIS A 25 4.83 23.77 8.45
N GLU A 26 3.62 24.24 8.74
CA GLU A 26 3.08 24.26 10.12
C GLU A 26 2.41 22.93 10.51
N GLY A 27 1.89 22.18 9.54
CA GLY A 27 1.29 20.86 9.73
C GLY A 27 2.28 19.70 9.90
N LEU A 28 1.75 18.56 10.35
CA LEU A 28 2.47 17.30 10.51
C LEU A 28 2.40 16.47 9.23
N ARG A 29 3.54 16.22 8.59
CA ARG A 29 3.64 15.35 7.42
C ARG A 29 3.42 13.89 7.81
N LEU A 30 2.59 13.19 7.05
CA LEU A 30 2.40 11.75 7.19
C LEU A 30 3.58 11.02 6.54
N LEU A 31 4.24 10.12 7.28
CA LEU A 31 5.30 9.26 6.76
C LEU A 31 4.92 7.80 6.88
N ARG A 32 5.13 7.01 5.82
CA ARG A 32 4.84 5.56 5.81
C ARG A 32 5.84 4.73 6.60
N VAL A 33 7.05 5.26 6.80
CA VAL A 33 8.09 4.66 7.65
C VAL A 33 8.63 5.70 8.64
N PRO A 34 9.20 5.29 9.79
CA PRO A 34 9.84 6.22 10.71
C PRO A 34 11.00 6.97 10.05
N GLU A 35 11.31 8.18 10.53
CA GLU A 35 12.41 9.00 9.99
C GLU A 35 13.77 8.26 10.00
N ALA A 36 14.03 7.48 11.05
CA ALA A 36 15.26 6.68 11.16
C ALA A 36 15.38 5.68 10.01
N VAL A 37 14.30 4.98 9.67
CA VAL A 37 14.24 4.07 8.51
C VAL A 37 14.40 4.86 7.23
N ARG A 38 13.59 5.92 7.05
CA ARG A 38 13.58 6.76 5.85
C ARG A 38 14.97 7.27 5.48
N SER A 39 15.74 7.74 6.47
CA SER A 39 17.09 8.26 6.27
C SER A 39 18.12 7.19 5.87
N GLY A 40 17.85 5.92 6.16
CA GLY A 40 18.67 4.77 5.78
C GLY A 40 18.34 4.17 4.42
N LEU A 41 17.26 4.61 3.76
CA LEU A 41 16.90 4.16 2.41
C LEU A 41 17.74 4.87 1.34
N ASN A 42 17.79 4.31 0.14
CA ASN A 42 18.30 5.03 -1.03
C ASN A 42 17.61 6.39 -1.23
N THR A 43 18.35 7.36 -1.78
CA THR A 43 17.92 8.78 -1.88
C THR A 43 16.52 8.95 -2.47
N GLY A 44 16.17 8.16 -3.49
CA GLY A 44 14.85 8.26 -4.11
C GLY A 44 13.74 7.75 -3.20
N ALA A 45 13.96 6.60 -2.54
CA ALA A 45 12.99 6.03 -1.60
C ALA A 45 12.76 6.93 -0.36
N GLN A 46 13.75 7.73 0.06
CA GLN A 46 13.56 8.69 1.16
C GLN A 46 12.44 9.71 0.87
N THR A 47 12.30 10.11 -0.39
CA THR A 47 11.19 10.97 -0.84
C THR A 47 9.93 10.14 -1.03
N ARG A 48 9.99 8.97 -1.68
CA ARG A 48 8.80 8.11 -1.93
C ARG A 48 8.07 7.72 -0.66
N MET A 49 8.78 7.42 0.42
CA MET A 49 8.15 7.09 1.71
C MET A 49 7.48 8.29 2.42
N SER A 50 7.64 9.51 1.89
CA SER A 50 6.90 10.70 2.33
C SER A 50 5.59 10.91 1.57
N HIS A 51 5.37 10.18 0.46
CA HIS A 51 4.06 10.15 -0.20
C HIS A 51 3.12 9.20 0.55
N PRO A 52 1.83 9.54 0.66
CA PRO A 52 0.88 8.90 1.56
C PRO A 52 0.17 7.71 0.91
N ALA A 53 0.84 6.97 0.02
CA ALA A 53 0.23 5.87 -0.75
C ALA A 53 -0.36 4.80 0.18
N GLY A 54 -1.66 4.53 0.04
CA GLY A 54 -2.39 3.60 0.89
C GLY A 54 -2.45 4.00 2.37
N THR A 55 -2.25 5.27 2.71
CA THR A 55 -2.49 5.79 4.06
C THR A 55 -3.91 6.29 4.21
N GLU A 56 -4.42 6.23 5.44
CA GLU A 56 -5.73 6.76 5.77
C GLU A 56 -5.70 7.54 7.08
N ILE A 57 -6.55 8.57 7.16
CA ILE A 57 -6.98 9.14 8.43
C ILE A 57 -8.35 8.54 8.76
N ARG A 58 -8.48 7.93 9.94
CA ARG A 58 -9.67 7.21 10.38
C ARG A 58 -10.19 7.74 11.70
N LEU A 59 -11.50 7.98 11.77
CA LEU A 59 -12.17 8.41 12.98
C LEU A 59 -13.64 7.97 12.99
N VAL A 60 -14.23 7.89 14.18
CA VAL A 60 -15.68 7.74 14.37
C VAL A 60 -16.19 9.05 14.96
N PRO A 61 -16.90 9.88 14.16
CA PRO A 61 -17.45 11.15 14.62
C PRO A 61 -18.75 10.96 15.41
N ASP A 62 -18.88 11.65 16.55
CA ASP A 62 -20.15 11.73 17.31
C ASP A 62 -21.04 12.88 16.77
N GLU A 63 -20.42 13.83 16.07
CA GLU A 63 -21.04 15.00 15.45
C GLU A 63 -20.28 15.39 14.18
N THR A 64 -20.67 16.48 13.52
CA THR A 64 -19.86 17.03 12.42
C THR A 64 -18.46 17.41 12.90
N VAL A 65 -17.45 16.77 12.32
CA VAL A 65 -16.04 17.00 12.60
C VAL A 65 -15.42 17.89 11.52
N ARG A 66 -14.51 18.79 11.90
CA ARG A 66 -13.77 19.66 10.97
C ARG A 66 -12.30 19.31 10.98
N ILE A 67 -11.80 18.73 9.90
CA ILE A 67 -10.39 18.36 9.76
C ILE A 67 -9.68 19.31 8.80
N THR A 68 -8.48 19.77 9.19
CA THR A 68 -7.67 20.68 8.36
C THR A 68 -6.44 19.97 7.82
N LEU A 69 -6.34 19.92 6.49
CA LEU A 69 -5.27 19.21 5.77
C LEU A 69 -4.67 20.12 4.67
N SER A 70 -3.43 19.87 4.27
CA SER A 70 -2.84 20.44 3.03
C SER A 70 -2.04 19.38 2.28
N SER A 71 -1.66 19.71 1.04
CA SER A 71 -0.82 18.90 0.18
C SER A 71 0.29 19.76 -0.44
N GLU A 72 1.54 19.30 -0.41
CA GLU A 72 2.65 19.92 -1.16
C GLU A 72 3.19 18.99 -2.25
N GLU A 73 4.03 19.48 -3.15
CA GLU A 73 4.49 18.81 -4.39
C GLU A 73 3.41 18.69 -5.48
N ARG A 74 2.19 18.33 -5.09
CA ARG A 74 1.04 18.21 -6.00
C ARG A 74 -0.27 18.35 -5.26
N ASP A 75 -1.29 18.83 -5.96
CA ASP A 75 -2.67 18.74 -5.51
C ASP A 75 -3.09 17.27 -5.33
N SER A 76 -3.78 16.97 -4.22
CA SER A 76 -4.21 15.61 -3.88
C SER A 76 -5.73 15.52 -3.85
N LEU A 77 -6.32 14.66 -4.68
CA LEU A 77 -7.75 14.34 -4.60
C LEU A 77 -7.98 13.31 -3.49
N VAL A 78 -8.75 13.69 -2.48
CA VAL A 78 -9.12 12.84 -1.33
C VAL A 78 -10.59 12.45 -1.45
N ARG A 79 -10.89 11.18 -1.18
CA ARG A 79 -12.25 10.65 -1.14
C ARG A 79 -12.57 10.16 0.27
N PRO A 80 -13.63 10.68 0.91
CA PRO A 80 -14.16 10.08 2.13
C PRO A 80 -14.85 8.74 1.87
N PHE A 81 -14.72 7.83 2.82
CA PHE A 81 -15.49 6.60 2.95
C PHE A 81 -16.09 6.53 4.35
N TRP A 82 -17.22 5.85 4.47
CA TRP A 82 -17.90 5.53 5.72
C TRP A 82 -18.01 4.01 5.78
N GLY A 83 -17.22 3.36 6.62
CA GLY A 83 -17.00 1.92 6.53
C GLY A 83 -16.50 1.50 5.14
N ASP A 84 -17.23 0.60 4.48
CA ASP A 84 -17.01 0.20 3.08
C ASP A 84 -17.80 1.04 2.05
N PHE A 85 -18.57 2.05 2.49
CA PHE A 85 -19.36 2.91 1.61
C PHE A 85 -18.52 4.09 1.10
N GLN A 86 -18.45 4.24 -0.22
CA GLN A 86 -17.83 5.41 -0.84
C GLN A 86 -18.77 6.62 -0.71
N ALA A 87 -18.28 7.73 -0.17
CA ALA A 87 -19.07 8.96 -0.10
C ALA A 87 -19.39 9.49 -1.51
N THR A 88 -20.61 10.00 -1.70
CA THR A 88 -21.09 10.50 -2.99
C THR A 88 -21.00 12.01 -3.03
N GLY A 89 -20.14 12.55 -3.91
CA GLY A 89 -20.03 14.00 -4.12
C GLY A 89 -19.29 14.77 -3.02
N GLU A 90 -18.63 14.06 -2.11
CA GLU A 90 -17.87 14.64 -0.98
C GLU A 90 -16.35 14.61 -1.19
N GLU A 91 -15.89 14.27 -2.40
CA GLU A 91 -14.47 14.36 -2.74
C GLU A 91 -13.97 15.81 -2.73
N PHE A 92 -12.73 15.99 -2.30
CA PHE A 92 -12.11 17.30 -2.23
C PHE A 92 -10.63 17.24 -2.63
N THR A 93 -10.17 18.31 -3.26
CA THR A 93 -8.75 18.50 -3.55
C THR A 93 -8.07 19.30 -2.44
N LEU A 94 -6.90 18.83 -2.04
CA LEU A 94 -5.96 19.53 -1.16
C LEU A 94 -4.84 20.13 -1.99
N GLY A 95 -4.48 21.37 -1.71
CA GLY A 95 -3.31 22.05 -2.26
C GLY A 95 -2.42 22.59 -1.13
N PRO A 96 -1.47 23.49 -1.42
CA PRO A 96 -0.50 23.97 -0.43
C PRO A 96 -1.13 24.83 0.68
N GLU A 97 -2.28 25.46 0.42
CA GLU A 97 -3.03 26.19 1.44
C GLU A 97 -3.83 25.20 2.31
N PRO A 98 -3.71 25.26 3.66
CA PRO A 98 -4.51 24.42 4.55
C PRO A 98 -6.01 24.60 4.30
N LYS A 99 -6.68 23.48 4.08
CA LYS A 99 -8.12 23.42 3.80
C LYS A 99 -8.82 22.65 4.92
N THR A 100 -9.82 23.27 5.51
CA THR A 100 -10.72 22.63 6.48
C THR A 100 -11.90 21.98 5.75
N VAL A 101 -12.16 20.71 6.06
CA VAL A 101 -13.25 19.91 5.49
C VAL A 101 -14.16 19.44 6.61
N GLU A 102 -15.48 19.52 6.39
CA GLU A 102 -16.48 19.04 7.33
C GLU A 102 -16.86 17.60 6.98
N LEU A 103 -16.87 16.72 7.99
CA LEU A 103 -17.22 15.31 7.88
C LEU A 103 -18.39 15.04 8.82
N SER A 104 -19.56 14.72 8.27
CA SER A 104 -20.78 14.46 9.04
C SER A 104 -21.25 13.03 8.80
N PRO A 105 -21.60 12.26 9.85
CA PRO A 105 -22.21 10.94 9.68
C PRO A 105 -23.39 10.99 8.68
N PRO A 106 -23.40 10.19 7.62
CA PRO A 106 -24.48 10.22 6.64
C PRO A 106 -25.76 9.63 7.25
N GLU A 107 -26.86 10.38 7.23
CA GLU A 107 -28.15 9.93 7.74
C GLU A 107 -28.62 8.62 7.08
N SER A 108 -28.31 8.43 5.79
CA SER A 108 -28.66 7.20 5.05
C SER A 108 -27.95 5.94 5.53
N LEU A 109 -26.88 6.07 6.33
CA LEU A 109 -26.17 4.95 6.94
C LEU A 109 -26.59 4.72 8.40
N SER A 110 -27.55 5.49 8.92
CA SER A 110 -28.15 5.23 10.23
C SER A 110 -29.11 4.04 10.15
N ASP A 111 -29.15 3.24 11.22
CA ASP A 111 -30.10 2.13 11.41
C ASP A 111 -30.16 1.11 10.24
N LEU A 112 -29.01 0.79 9.63
CA LEU A 112 -28.93 -0.22 8.58
C LEU A 112 -29.36 -1.61 9.10
N ASP A 113 -30.08 -2.35 8.27
CA ASP A 113 -30.45 -3.74 8.56
C ASP A 113 -29.17 -4.60 8.66
N PRO A 114 -28.93 -5.30 9.80
CA PRO A 114 -27.78 -6.19 9.96
C PRO A 114 -27.65 -7.25 8.85
N ALA A 115 -28.77 -7.67 8.25
CA ALA A 115 -28.77 -8.60 7.12
C ALA A 115 -28.28 -7.94 5.82
N ALA A 116 -28.46 -6.62 5.66
CA ALA A 116 -27.97 -5.86 4.52
C ALA A 116 -26.49 -5.47 4.67
N THR A 117 -26.00 -5.33 5.91
CA THR A 117 -24.61 -5.00 6.19
C THR A 117 -23.67 -6.20 6.01
N GLY A 118 -24.14 -7.42 6.30
CA GLY A 118 -23.31 -8.63 6.16
C GLY A 118 -21.96 -8.53 6.88
N GLU A 119 -20.96 -9.22 6.35
CA GLU A 119 -19.55 -9.10 6.80
C GLU A 119 -18.89 -7.93 6.04
N MET A 120 -19.00 -6.72 6.60
CA MET A 120 -18.22 -5.57 6.16
C MET A 120 -16.82 -5.61 6.76
N ARG A 121 -15.84 -5.07 6.01
CA ARG A 121 -14.47 -4.93 6.50
C ARG A 121 -14.35 -3.82 7.54
N TYR A 122 -15.16 -2.78 7.41
CA TYR A 122 -15.15 -1.61 8.28
C TYR A 122 -16.58 -1.30 8.71
N ALA A 123 -16.76 -0.95 9.98
CA ALA A 123 -18.05 -0.52 10.49
C ALA A 123 -18.51 0.78 9.77
N PRO A 124 -19.81 0.92 9.43
CA PRO A 124 -20.34 2.09 8.71
C PRO A 124 -20.03 3.44 9.36
N GLU A 125 -19.85 3.46 10.68
CA GLU A 125 -19.57 4.64 11.50
C GLU A 125 -18.13 5.14 11.33
N VAL A 126 -17.21 4.31 10.81
CA VAL A 126 -15.82 4.68 10.62
C VAL A 126 -15.67 5.56 9.38
N CYS A 127 -15.44 6.85 9.60
CA CYS A 127 -15.04 7.78 8.55
C CYS A 127 -13.56 7.55 8.20
N ARG A 128 -13.26 7.36 6.92
CA ARG A 128 -11.93 7.09 6.38
C ARG A 128 -11.62 8.07 5.26
N LEU A 129 -10.57 8.86 5.44
CA LEU A 129 -10.00 9.68 4.37
C LEU A 129 -8.86 8.91 3.72
N VAL A 130 -9.07 8.45 2.48
CA VAL A 130 -8.10 7.63 1.75
C VAL A 130 -7.21 8.53 0.90
N PHE A 131 -5.89 8.43 1.09
CA PHE A 131 -4.92 9.29 0.41
C PHE A 131 -4.25 8.63 -0.80
N PRO A 132 -4.06 9.38 -1.90
CA PRO A 132 -3.38 8.87 -3.10
C PRO A 132 -1.86 8.81 -2.96
N GLY A 133 -1.21 7.88 -3.66
CA GLY A 133 0.25 7.87 -3.86
C GLY A 133 0.80 9.01 -4.75
N ASP A 134 2.13 9.02 -4.95
CA ASP A 134 2.90 10.07 -5.66
C ASP A 134 2.32 10.52 -7.00
N HIS A 135 1.86 9.57 -7.81
CA HIS A 135 1.35 9.84 -9.15
C HIS A 135 0.03 10.62 -9.18
N ARG A 136 -0.69 10.65 -8.05
CA ARG A 136 -2.01 11.31 -7.91
C ARG A 136 -2.06 12.31 -6.75
N GLY A 137 -1.00 12.41 -5.97
CA GLY A 137 -0.98 13.24 -4.78
C GLY A 137 0.40 13.61 -4.30
N GLY A 138 0.40 14.71 -3.58
CA GLY A 138 1.55 15.27 -2.91
C GLY A 138 1.81 14.66 -1.53
N HIS A 139 2.76 15.27 -0.83
CA HIS A 139 2.93 15.02 0.60
C HIS A 139 1.74 15.59 1.37
N ILE A 140 1.09 14.78 2.21
CA ILE A 140 -0.07 15.22 3.00
C ILE A 140 0.38 15.69 4.38
N TYR A 141 -0.18 16.82 4.79
CA TYR A 141 0.06 17.41 6.10
C TYR A 141 -1.24 17.58 6.87
N TYR A 142 -1.21 17.15 8.11
CA TYR A 142 -2.29 17.27 9.07
C TYR A 142 -2.09 18.51 9.95
N HIS A 143 -3.11 19.37 10.06
CA HIS A 143 -3.04 20.62 10.84
C HIS A 143 -3.87 20.61 12.12
N GLY A 144 -4.80 19.67 12.24
CA GLY A 144 -5.69 19.58 13.40
C GLY A 144 -7.09 19.12 13.02
N VAL A 145 -7.87 18.76 14.03
CA VAL A 145 -9.27 18.40 13.89
C VAL A 145 -10.11 18.85 15.09
N GLU A 146 -11.30 19.38 14.80
CA GLU A 146 -12.27 19.92 15.76
C GLU A 146 -13.58 19.12 15.73
N GLY A 147 -14.33 19.12 16.85
CA GLY A 147 -15.57 18.34 17.01
C GLY A 147 -15.35 17.01 17.74
N ALA A 148 -16.38 16.52 18.43
CA ALA A 148 -16.35 15.29 19.20
C ALA A 148 -16.22 14.04 18.31
N ARG A 149 -15.27 13.16 18.68
CA ARG A 149 -14.87 11.98 17.91
C ARG A 149 -14.06 11.02 18.77
N ARG A 150 -13.81 9.84 18.23
CA ARG A 150 -12.85 8.86 18.75
C ARG A 150 -12.12 8.14 17.61
N PRO A 151 -10.98 7.48 17.88
CA PRO A 151 -10.45 6.50 16.93
C PRO A 151 -11.41 5.29 16.81
N PRO A 152 -11.36 4.54 15.70
CA PRO A 152 -12.07 3.28 15.56
C PRO A 152 -11.63 2.26 16.62
N THR A 153 -12.54 1.41 17.08
CA THR A 153 -12.22 0.25 17.92
C THR A 153 -11.71 -0.91 17.05
N ALA A 154 -11.14 -1.94 17.69
CA ALA A 154 -10.53 -3.06 16.97
C ALA A 154 -11.55 -3.93 16.21
N ASP A 155 -12.82 -3.91 16.59
CA ASP A 155 -13.94 -4.59 15.94
C ASP A 155 -14.61 -3.77 14.83
N GLU A 156 -14.23 -2.50 14.69
CA GLU A 156 -14.75 -1.60 13.65
C GLU A 156 -13.84 -1.54 12.40
N VAL A 157 -12.70 -2.20 12.45
CA VAL A 157 -11.70 -2.28 11.36
C VAL A 157 -11.29 -3.73 11.13
N PRO A 158 -10.71 -4.08 9.97
CA PRO A 158 -10.28 -5.45 9.72
C PRO A 158 -9.20 -5.89 10.71
N SER A 159 -9.34 -7.11 11.23
CA SER A 159 -8.32 -7.71 12.09
C SER A 159 -7.14 -8.28 11.31
N LEU A 160 -7.36 -8.66 10.05
CA LEU A 160 -6.33 -9.19 9.16
C LEU A 160 -5.61 -8.02 8.48
N ARG A 161 -4.28 -8.06 8.40
CA ARG A 161 -3.45 -7.04 7.76
C ARG A 161 -2.58 -7.62 6.67
N TYR A 162 -2.66 -7.01 5.50
CA TYR A 162 -1.88 -7.38 4.31
C TYR A 162 -0.81 -6.32 4.04
N LEU A 163 0.46 -6.69 4.18
CA LEU A 163 1.59 -5.82 3.85
C LEU A 163 2.09 -6.05 2.43
N ALA A 164 2.26 -4.98 1.67
CA ALA A 164 2.82 -5.04 0.32
C ALA A 164 4.03 -4.13 0.20
N TYR A 165 5.20 -4.68 -0.13
CA TYR A 165 6.39 -3.93 -0.51
C TYR A 165 6.74 -4.21 -1.97
N GLY A 166 7.11 -3.17 -2.69
CA GLY A 166 7.52 -3.31 -4.07
C GLY A 166 7.60 -2.00 -4.83
N THR A 167 7.41 -2.08 -6.14
CA THR A 167 7.73 -0.99 -7.09
C THR A 167 6.59 0.03 -7.23
N SER A 168 6.58 0.81 -8.32
CA SER A 168 5.50 1.73 -8.68
C SER A 168 4.14 1.04 -8.81
N ILE A 169 4.12 -0.20 -9.30
CA ILE A 169 2.89 -1.00 -9.41
C ILE A 169 2.30 -1.26 -8.01
N THR A 170 3.17 -1.56 -7.03
CA THR A 170 2.78 -1.75 -5.62
C THR A 170 2.32 -0.45 -4.99
N GLU A 171 3.05 0.65 -5.23
CA GLU A 171 2.65 1.98 -4.75
C GLU A 171 1.29 2.42 -5.31
N GLY A 172 0.92 1.88 -6.47
CA GLY A 172 -0.39 2.04 -7.08
C GLY A 172 -0.43 2.97 -8.27
N GLU A 173 0.69 3.13 -9.00
CA GLU A 173 0.84 3.95 -10.21
C GLU A 173 -0.19 3.56 -11.28
N ASP A 174 -0.83 4.57 -11.89
CA ASP A 174 -1.77 4.56 -13.03
C ASP A 174 -3.27 4.28 -12.86
N PRO A 175 -3.78 3.54 -11.85
CA PRO A 175 -5.22 3.50 -11.62
C PRO A 175 -5.84 4.89 -11.47
N SER A 176 -7.15 4.98 -11.70
CA SER A 176 -7.92 6.22 -11.59
C SER A 176 -8.30 6.56 -10.14
N ALA A 177 -8.27 5.58 -9.22
CA ALA A 177 -8.52 5.79 -7.79
C ALA A 177 -7.71 4.83 -6.90
N GLU A 178 -7.52 5.19 -5.63
CA GLU A 178 -6.72 4.41 -4.67
C GLU A 178 -7.32 3.02 -4.41
N MET A 179 -8.65 2.93 -4.37
CA MET A 179 -9.35 1.65 -4.21
C MET A 179 -9.13 0.66 -5.36
N LEU A 180 -8.60 1.12 -6.49
CA LEU A 180 -8.39 0.30 -7.69
C LEU A 180 -6.96 -0.27 -7.78
N THR A 181 -6.06 0.09 -6.88
CA THR A 181 -4.71 -0.50 -6.83
C THR A 181 -4.80 -1.99 -6.52
N TYR A 182 -3.87 -2.80 -7.03
CA TYR A 182 -3.92 -4.23 -6.77
C TYR A 182 -3.83 -4.53 -5.26
N VAL A 183 -3.08 -3.70 -4.50
CA VAL A 183 -2.95 -3.84 -3.04
C VAL A 183 -4.32 -3.71 -2.36
N ASN A 184 -5.08 -2.67 -2.70
CA ASN A 184 -6.44 -2.49 -2.17
C ASN A 184 -7.41 -3.57 -2.65
N GLN A 185 -7.27 -4.04 -3.89
CA GLN A 185 -8.12 -5.08 -4.47
C GLN A 185 -7.86 -6.45 -3.84
N THR A 186 -6.60 -6.77 -3.54
CA THR A 186 -6.22 -7.95 -2.75
C THR A 186 -6.77 -7.84 -1.34
N ALA A 187 -6.46 -6.75 -0.62
CA ALA A 187 -6.93 -6.56 0.76
C ALA A 187 -8.46 -6.63 0.87
N ARG A 188 -9.19 -6.04 -0.08
CA ARG A 188 -10.66 -6.11 -0.11
C ARG A 188 -11.18 -7.54 -0.17
N ARG A 189 -10.51 -8.44 -0.91
CA ARG A 189 -10.95 -9.83 -1.09
C ARG A 189 -10.57 -10.71 0.08
N LEU A 190 -9.40 -10.46 0.66
CA LEU A 190 -8.96 -11.11 1.91
C LEU A 190 -9.75 -10.66 3.15
N GLY A 191 -10.58 -9.62 3.04
CA GLY A 191 -11.16 -8.99 4.23
C GLY A 191 -10.11 -8.29 5.10
N ALA A 192 -8.99 -7.86 4.51
CA ALA A 192 -7.84 -7.30 5.21
C ALA A 192 -7.76 -5.76 5.16
N ASP A 193 -6.94 -5.22 6.05
CA ASP A 193 -6.51 -3.84 6.11
C ASP A 193 -5.11 -3.69 5.43
N PRO A 194 -4.99 -2.92 4.32
CA PRO A 194 -3.77 -2.90 3.50
C PRO A 194 -2.67 -1.98 4.07
N ILE A 195 -1.44 -2.48 4.17
CA ILE A 195 -0.22 -1.70 4.44
C ILE A 195 0.57 -1.61 3.14
N ASN A 196 0.57 -0.44 2.49
CA ASN A 196 1.28 -0.23 1.23
C ASN A 196 2.62 0.48 1.43
N LEU A 197 3.72 -0.26 1.28
CA LEU A 197 5.10 0.24 1.32
C LEU A 197 5.74 0.31 -0.08
N GLY A 198 4.93 0.31 -1.14
CA GLY A 198 5.42 0.47 -2.51
C GLY A 198 6.22 1.77 -2.71
N SER A 199 7.30 1.70 -3.51
CA SER A 199 8.24 2.79 -3.71
C SER A 199 8.56 2.96 -5.20
N CYS A 200 7.87 3.89 -5.87
CA CYS A 200 7.98 4.12 -7.31
C CYS A 200 9.42 4.43 -7.72
N GLY A 201 9.93 3.59 -8.63
CA GLY A 201 11.26 3.71 -9.25
C GLY A 201 12.43 3.40 -8.32
N THR A 202 12.18 3.04 -7.06
CA THR A 202 13.17 3.12 -5.97
C THR A 202 13.13 1.94 -4.99
N ALA A 203 12.33 0.91 -5.25
CA ALA A 203 12.37 -0.33 -4.48
C ALA A 203 13.57 -1.18 -4.88
N TYR A 204 14.68 -1.08 -4.14
CA TYR A 204 15.95 -1.76 -4.44
C TYR A 204 16.35 -2.79 -3.39
N CYS A 205 15.39 -3.26 -2.59
CA CYS A 205 15.65 -4.15 -1.45
C CYS A 205 16.64 -3.52 -0.46
N ASP A 206 16.42 -2.24 -0.10
CA ASP A 206 17.27 -1.56 0.87
C ASP A 206 17.24 -2.30 2.22
N PRO A 207 18.40 -2.59 2.86
CA PRO A 207 18.44 -3.28 4.14
C PRO A 207 17.58 -2.63 5.22
N ALA A 208 17.57 -1.29 5.28
CA ALA A 208 16.73 -0.54 6.23
C ALA A 208 15.23 -0.79 6.03
N MET A 209 14.77 -1.07 4.80
CA MET A 209 13.38 -1.46 4.55
C MET A 209 13.12 -2.92 4.95
N ALA A 210 14.04 -3.83 4.64
CA ALA A 210 13.95 -5.23 5.04
C ALA A 210 13.85 -5.35 6.57
N GLU A 211 14.76 -4.70 7.29
CA GLU A 211 14.77 -4.60 8.76
C GLU A 211 13.50 -3.95 9.30
N HIS A 212 12.99 -2.90 8.64
CA HIS A 212 11.74 -2.26 9.04
C HIS A 212 10.56 -3.23 8.95
N ILE A 213 10.42 -3.97 7.85
CA ILE A 213 9.34 -4.94 7.67
C ILE A 213 9.51 -6.11 8.66
N ALA A 214 10.73 -6.61 8.82
CA ALA A 214 11.06 -7.70 9.73
C ALA A 214 10.71 -7.37 11.19
N ALA A 215 10.97 -6.13 11.62
CA ALA A 215 10.70 -5.67 12.99
C ALA A 215 9.22 -5.40 13.28
N ARG A 216 8.34 -5.49 12.28
CA ARG A 216 6.91 -5.24 12.44
C ARG A 216 6.17 -6.50 12.82
N ASP A 217 5.31 -6.39 13.80
CA ASP A 217 4.41 -7.44 14.28
C ASP A 217 2.97 -7.27 13.79
N ASP A 218 2.66 -6.18 13.08
CA ASP A 218 1.33 -5.71 12.75
C ASP A 218 0.84 -6.06 11.33
N TRP A 219 1.28 -7.19 10.79
CA TRP A 219 0.81 -7.74 9.52
C TRP A 219 0.68 -9.25 9.65
N ASP A 220 -0.19 -9.87 8.86
CA ASP A 220 -0.48 -11.31 8.92
C ASP A 220 0.01 -12.05 7.67
N VAL A 221 0.01 -11.35 6.53
CA VAL A 221 0.58 -11.83 5.26
C VAL A 221 1.32 -10.69 4.55
N ALA A 222 2.43 -11.01 3.90
CA ALA A 222 3.24 -10.03 3.18
C ALA A 222 3.47 -10.42 1.72
N THR A 223 3.55 -9.42 0.82
CA THR A 223 4.07 -9.60 -0.54
C THR A 223 5.30 -8.75 -0.80
N LEU A 224 6.26 -9.32 -1.52
CA LEU A 224 7.51 -8.69 -1.92
C LEU A 224 7.64 -8.70 -3.45
N SER A 225 7.41 -7.57 -4.10
CA SER A 225 7.51 -7.39 -5.57
C SER A 225 8.77 -6.60 -5.94
N LEU A 226 9.87 -7.31 -6.20
CA LEU A 226 11.23 -6.75 -6.03
C LEU A 226 11.98 -6.39 -7.34
N SER A 227 11.43 -6.68 -8.52
CA SER A 227 12.26 -6.78 -9.73
C SER A 227 12.33 -5.51 -10.60
N VAL A 228 11.21 -4.90 -11.01
CA VAL A 228 11.20 -4.00 -12.19
C VAL A 228 12.05 -2.74 -12.04
N ASN A 229 12.24 -2.21 -10.82
CA ASN A 229 13.07 -1.01 -10.60
C ASN A 229 14.57 -1.29 -10.65
N MET A 230 14.95 -2.58 -10.64
CA MET A 230 16.33 -3.03 -10.67
C MET A 230 16.77 -3.51 -12.06
N VAL A 231 15.82 -3.88 -12.92
CA VAL A 231 16.11 -4.32 -14.29
C VAL A 231 16.82 -3.20 -15.08
N GLY A 232 18.01 -3.51 -15.61
CA GLY A 232 18.82 -2.54 -16.37
C GLY A 232 19.54 -1.49 -15.51
N ARG A 233 19.40 -1.54 -14.18
CA ARG A 233 20.13 -0.68 -13.23
C ARG A 233 21.14 -1.46 -12.40
N PHE A 234 20.81 -2.70 -12.04
CA PHE A 234 21.67 -3.62 -11.32
C PHE A 234 21.98 -4.84 -12.20
N SER A 235 23.11 -5.50 -11.94
CA SER A 235 23.38 -6.80 -12.57
C SER A 235 22.39 -7.85 -12.04
N PRO A 236 22.14 -8.94 -12.79
CA PRO A 236 21.34 -10.05 -12.30
C PRO A 236 21.88 -10.64 -10.97
N ASP A 237 23.20 -10.75 -10.83
CA ASP A 237 23.84 -11.23 -9.59
C ASP A 237 23.59 -10.29 -8.41
N GLU A 238 23.71 -8.97 -8.60
CA GLU A 238 23.44 -8.01 -7.52
C GLU A 238 21.95 -7.98 -7.15
N PHE A 239 21.06 -8.15 -8.13
CA PHE A 239 19.64 -8.36 -7.85
C PHE A 239 19.41 -9.60 -6.99
N ARG A 240 20.03 -10.73 -7.34
CA ARG A 240 19.89 -11.99 -6.60
C ARG A 240 20.36 -11.84 -5.15
N GLU A 241 21.53 -11.25 -4.92
CA GLU A 241 22.06 -11.00 -3.56
C GLU A 241 21.09 -10.13 -2.74
N ARG A 242 20.66 -9.00 -3.29
CA ARG A 242 19.73 -8.08 -2.62
C ARG A 242 18.36 -8.69 -2.33
N ALA A 243 17.83 -9.46 -3.28
CA ALA A 243 16.56 -10.17 -3.10
C ALA A 243 16.67 -11.24 -2.03
N ALA A 244 17.77 -12.01 -2.00
CA ALA A 244 18.04 -12.99 -0.95
C ALA A 244 18.06 -12.35 0.43
N ASP A 245 18.83 -11.27 0.61
CA ASP A 245 18.94 -10.56 1.88
C ASP A 245 17.58 -10.04 2.37
N MET A 246 16.78 -9.46 1.46
CA MET A 246 15.43 -8.98 1.77
C MET A 246 14.50 -10.11 2.22
N VAL A 247 14.45 -11.20 1.46
CA VAL A 247 13.57 -12.33 1.72
C VAL A 247 13.96 -13.01 3.02
N GLU A 248 15.25 -13.30 3.21
CA GLU A 248 15.77 -13.92 4.43
C GLU A 248 15.49 -13.05 5.66
N THR A 249 15.77 -11.75 5.59
CA THR A 249 15.56 -10.84 6.72
C THR A 249 14.10 -10.79 7.17
N VAL A 250 13.17 -10.70 6.21
CA VAL A 250 11.73 -10.62 6.52
C VAL A 250 11.19 -11.96 7.02
N ALA A 251 11.53 -13.06 6.32
CA ALA A 251 11.03 -14.39 6.63
C ALA A 251 11.55 -14.91 7.97
N ALA A 252 12.85 -14.75 8.25
CA ALA A 252 13.48 -15.22 9.47
C ALA A 252 12.89 -14.58 10.74
N ALA A 253 12.50 -13.31 10.66
CA ALA A 253 11.89 -12.59 11.76
C ALA A 253 10.41 -12.95 11.98
N ASN A 254 9.73 -13.50 10.96
CA ASN A 254 8.30 -13.76 10.97
C ASN A 254 7.96 -15.19 10.52
N PRO A 255 8.53 -16.23 11.15
CA PRO A 255 8.50 -17.61 10.63
C PRO A 255 7.12 -18.25 10.54
N THR A 256 6.08 -17.64 11.14
CA THR A 256 4.70 -18.15 11.12
C THR A 256 3.79 -17.37 10.17
N LYS A 257 4.30 -16.35 9.48
CA LYS A 257 3.49 -15.48 8.62
C LYS A 257 3.92 -15.67 7.16
N PRO A 258 2.98 -15.94 6.23
CA PRO A 258 3.35 -16.14 4.83
C PRO A 258 3.97 -14.89 4.20
N VAL A 259 5.06 -15.09 3.46
CA VAL A 259 5.76 -14.07 2.68
C VAL A 259 5.78 -14.51 1.22
N ALA A 260 4.97 -13.87 0.39
CA ALA A 260 4.86 -14.18 -1.04
C ALA A 260 5.77 -13.27 -1.89
N CYS A 261 6.79 -13.85 -2.50
CA CYS A 261 7.71 -13.20 -3.43
C CYS A 261 7.13 -13.19 -4.84
N ILE A 262 6.80 -12.01 -5.37
CA ILE A 262 6.19 -11.85 -6.68
C ILE A 262 7.27 -11.61 -7.73
N THR A 263 7.35 -12.50 -8.73
CA THR A 263 8.29 -12.33 -9.85
C THR A 263 7.90 -11.14 -10.73
N LEU A 264 8.85 -10.67 -11.54
CA LEU A 264 8.64 -9.56 -12.47
C LEU A 264 7.38 -9.76 -13.33
N PHE A 265 6.43 -8.82 -13.25
CA PHE A 265 5.30 -8.76 -14.18
C PHE A 265 5.77 -8.61 -15.63
N PRO A 266 5.09 -9.22 -16.62
CA PRO A 266 5.33 -8.93 -18.02
C PRO A 266 5.17 -7.43 -18.29
N HIS A 267 6.07 -6.86 -19.09
CA HIS A 267 6.10 -5.41 -19.36
C HIS A 267 6.60 -5.10 -20.78
N VAL A 268 6.79 -3.81 -21.10
CA VAL A 268 7.08 -3.27 -22.44
C VAL A 268 8.18 -4.03 -23.21
N ARG A 269 9.16 -4.56 -22.49
CA ARG A 269 10.32 -5.31 -23.02
C ARG A 269 9.96 -6.69 -23.56
N GLU A 270 8.82 -7.23 -23.14
CA GLU A 270 8.34 -8.57 -23.48
C GLU A 270 7.15 -8.55 -24.44
N TYR A 271 6.43 -7.43 -24.53
CA TYR A 271 5.28 -7.31 -25.43
C TYR A 271 5.66 -6.95 -26.88
N LYS A 272 6.90 -6.55 -27.12
CA LYS A 272 7.42 -6.25 -28.47
C LYS A 272 8.02 -7.51 -29.08
N ARG A 273 7.87 -7.69 -30.40
CA ARG A 273 8.37 -8.87 -31.14
C ARG A 273 9.90 -9.01 -31.13
N ASP A 274 10.60 -7.92 -30.88
CA ASP A 274 12.06 -7.92 -30.76
C ASP A 274 12.39 -8.13 -29.27
N HIS A 275 12.69 -9.38 -28.92
CA HIS A 275 12.70 -9.89 -27.54
C HIS A 275 14.11 -9.89 -26.92
N GLU A 276 15.06 -9.08 -27.39
CA GLU A 276 16.43 -9.08 -26.86
C GLU A 276 16.47 -8.83 -25.33
N GLU A 277 15.55 -8.03 -24.80
CA GLU A 277 15.42 -7.75 -23.35
C GLU A 277 14.48 -8.72 -22.59
N ALA A 278 13.76 -9.61 -23.29
CA ALA A 278 12.93 -10.62 -22.65
C ALA A 278 13.80 -11.64 -21.89
N THR A 279 14.98 -11.97 -22.43
CA THR A 279 15.96 -12.84 -21.76
C THR A 279 16.42 -12.28 -20.42
N LEU A 280 16.64 -10.97 -20.33
CA LEU A 280 17.02 -10.31 -19.08
C LEU A 280 15.87 -10.39 -18.05
N SER A 281 14.65 -10.13 -18.49
CA SER A 281 13.45 -10.22 -17.65
C SER A 281 13.29 -11.62 -17.07
N GLU A 282 13.47 -12.65 -17.90
CA GLU A 282 13.42 -14.05 -17.45
C GLU A 282 14.58 -14.40 -16.50
N THR A 283 15.77 -13.84 -16.71
CA THR A 283 16.90 -14.03 -15.78
C THR A 283 16.55 -13.49 -14.38
N PHE A 284 15.91 -12.33 -14.29
CA PHE A 284 15.46 -11.77 -13.01
C PHE A 284 14.36 -12.63 -12.36
N ARG A 285 13.42 -13.18 -13.14
CA ARG A 285 12.43 -14.13 -12.61
C ARG A 285 13.12 -15.35 -12.06
N GLN A 286 14.01 -15.96 -12.84
CA GLN A 286 14.73 -17.17 -12.44
C GLN A 286 15.53 -16.95 -11.16
N HIS A 287 16.24 -15.82 -11.02
CA HIS A 287 16.94 -15.52 -9.77
C HIS A 287 16.02 -15.40 -8.57
N LEU A 288 14.80 -14.84 -8.72
CA LEU A 288 13.86 -14.81 -7.61
C LEU A 288 13.33 -16.21 -7.27
N ARG A 289 13.11 -17.06 -8.28
CA ARG A 289 12.77 -18.49 -8.06
C ARG A 289 13.87 -19.18 -7.27
N ASP A 290 15.12 -19.03 -7.72
CA ASP A 290 16.28 -19.62 -7.06
C ASP A 290 16.39 -19.13 -5.60
N VAL A 291 16.16 -17.84 -5.35
CA VAL A 291 16.16 -17.27 -3.98
C VAL A 291 15.09 -17.91 -3.12
N VAL A 292 13.85 -18.04 -3.61
CA VAL A 292 12.76 -18.67 -2.85
C VAL A 292 13.05 -20.14 -2.59
N ASP A 293 13.50 -20.88 -3.61
CA ASP A 293 13.81 -22.32 -3.50
C ASP A 293 14.99 -22.60 -2.54
N GLU A 294 15.97 -21.71 -2.49
CA GLU A 294 17.19 -21.88 -1.68
C GLU A 294 17.11 -21.31 -0.26
N CYS A 295 16.16 -20.41 0.04
CA CYS A 295 16.13 -19.70 1.33
C CYS A 295 15.87 -20.61 2.53
N GLY A 296 15.22 -21.77 2.32
CA GLY A 296 14.98 -22.77 3.36
C GLY A 296 13.96 -22.38 4.44
N TYR A 297 13.17 -21.33 4.21
CA TYR A 297 12.09 -20.89 5.09
C TYR A 297 10.73 -21.39 4.58
N ASP A 298 10.02 -22.16 5.40
CA ASP A 298 8.74 -22.78 5.01
C ASP A 298 7.61 -21.76 4.75
N ASN A 299 7.74 -20.55 5.30
CA ASN A 299 6.78 -19.45 5.14
C ASN A 299 7.08 -18.53 3.95
N VAL A 300 8.04 -18.89 3.09
CA VAL A 300 8.36 -18.14 1.86
C VAL A 300 7.74 -18.86 0.67
N HIS A 301 6.97 -18.12 -0.11
CA HIS A 301 6.23 -18.65 -1.25
C HIS A 301 6.52 -17.84 -2.51
N LEU A 302 6.59 -18.50 -3.64
CA LEU A 302 6.73 -17.85 -4.94
C LEU A 302 5.36 -17.58 -5.54
N VAL A 303 5.15 -16.38 -6.09
CA VAL A 303 4.00 -16.06 -6.94
C VAL A 303 4.49 -15.53 -8.28
N GLU A 304 4.02 -16.14 -9.37
CA GLU A 304 4.45 -15.76 -10.71
C GLU A 304 3.73 -14.50 -11.20
N GLY A 305 4.50 -13.42 -11.42
CA GLY A 305 4.01 -12.19 -12.04
C GLY A 305 3.28 -12.41 -13.38
N PRO A 306 3.77 -13.29 -14.28
CA PRO A 306 3.04 -13.66 -15.50
C PRO A 306 1.68 -14.31 -15.26
N ASP A 307 1.48 -15.03 -14.15
CA ASP A 307 0.19 -15.63 -13.83
C ASP A 307 -0.80 -14.60 -13.28
N LEU A 308 -0.30 -13.58 -12.57
CA LEU A 308 -1.10 -12.43 -12.15
C LEU A 308 -1.48 -11.52 -13.32
N LEU A 309 -0.58 -11.33 -14.30
CA LEU A 309 -0.77 -10.45 -15.46
C LEU A 309 -0.31 -11.12 -16.78
N PRO A 310 -1.12 -12.05 -17.34
CA PRO A 310 -0.70 -12.91 -18.45
C PRO A 310 -0.70 -12.22 -19.82
N THR A 311 -1.31 -11.03 -19.92
CA THR A 311 -1.48 -10.32 -21.20
C THR A 311 -1.30 -8.83 -20.98
N ALA A 312 -0.87 -8.11 -22.02
CA ALA A 312 -0.80 -6.65 -22.03
C ALA A 312 -2.17 -5.93 -21.99
N SER A 313 -3.28 -6.68 -22.02
CA SER A 313 -4.61 -6.09 -21.94
C SER A 313 -4.79 -5.39 -20.59
N GLY A 314 -5.22 -4.12 -20.63
CA GLY A 314 -5.39 -3.28 -19.44
C GLY A 314 -4.13 -2.54 -18.99
N MET A 315 -2.99 -2.71 -19.68
CA MET A 315 -1.81 -1.86 -19.48
C MET A 315 -2.06 -0.44 -19.99
N THR A 316 -1.37 0.53 -19.39
CA THR A 316 -1.34 1.90 -19.94
C THR A 316 -0.44 1.96 -21.18
N THR A 317 -0.38 3.14 -21.80
CA THR A 317 0.32 3.32 -23.08
C THR A 317 1.84 3.20 -22.97
N ASP A 318 2.41 3.20 -21.76
CA ASP A 318 3.83 2.94 -21.54
C ASP A 318 4.17 1.43 -21.56
N LEU A 319 3.15 0.57 -21.47
CA LEU A 319 3.24 -0.89 -21.40
C LEU A 319 4.06 -1.41 -20.20
N VAL A 320 4.26 -0.59 -19.17
CA VAL A 320 4.93 -0.91 -17.91
C VAL A 320 3.94 -0.95 -16.76
N HIS A 321 3.01 -0.01 -16.72
CA HIS A 321 2.06 0.12 -15.62
C HIS A 321 0.67 -0.44 -16.00
N PRO A 322 0.05 -1.24 -15.12
CA PRO A 322 -1.33 -1.68 -15.31
C PRO A 322 -2.32 -0.56 -14.93
N GLY A 323 -3.30 -0.32 -15.78
CA GLY A 323 -4.45 0.54 -15.46
C GLY A 323 -5.50 -0.18 -14.61
N ASP A 324 -6.68 0.45 -14.48
CA ASP A 324 -7.76 0.01 -13.57
C ASP A 324 -8.10 -1.48 -13.66
N ASP A 325 -8.48 -1.96 -14.83
CA ASP A 325 -8.92 -3.36 -15.02
C ASP A 325 -7.78 -4.36 -14.75
N ALA A 326 -6.56 -4.05 -15.17
CA ALA A 326 -5.42 -4.92 -14.94
C ALA A 326 -5.04 -4.99 -13.46
N MET A 327 -5.07 -3.87 -12.73
CA MET A 327 -4.83 -3.84 -11.29
C MET A 327 -5.89 -4.60 -10.49
N ILE A 328 -7.16 -4.52 -10.89
CA ILE A 328 -8.24 -5.32 -10.30
C ILE A 328 -7.97 -6.82 -10.52
N ARG A 329 -7.64 -7.23 -11.75
CA ARG A 329 -7.36 -8.64 -12.07
C ARG A 329 -6.12 -9.18 -11.35
N ILE A 330 -5.06 -8.37 -11.20
CA ILE A 330 -3.90 -8.72 -10.38
C ILE A 330 -4.35 -8.95 -8.94
N GLY A 331 -5.11 -8.00 -8.37
CA GLY A 331 -5.56 -8.08 -6.99
C GLY A 331 -6.46 -9.29 -6.72
N GLU A 332 -7.33 -9.65 -7.66
CA GLU A 332 -8.18 -10.84 -7.66
C GLU A 332 -7.39 -12.15 -7.58
N ARG A 333 -6.38 -12.28 -8.43
CA ARG A 333 -5.58 -13.50 -8.51
C ARG A 333 -4.68 -13.62 -7.30
N LEU A 334 -4.04 -12.52 -6.93
CA LEU A 334 -3.17 -12.48 -5.75
C LEU A 334 -3.93 -12.80 -4.47
N ALA A 335 -5.17 -12.32 -4.31
CA ALA A 335 -5.99 -12.70 -3.15
C ALA A 335 -6.19 -14.22 -3.04
N ARG A 336 -6.46 -14.91 -4.16
CA ARG A 336 -6.63 -16.38 -4.15
C ARG A 336 -5.34 -17.11 -3.79
N GLU A 337 -4.21 -16.64 -4.29
CA GLU A 337 -2.89 -17.18 -3.91
C GLU A 337 -2.68 -17.00 -2.40
N LEU A 338 -2.87 -15.79 -1.87
CA LEU A 338 -2.66 -15.51 -0.45
C LEU A 338 -3.65 -16.22 0.47
N GLU A 339 -4.92 -16.37 0.09
CA GLU A 339 -5.92 -17.17 0.84
C GLU A 339 -5.41 -18.59 1.05
N SER A 340 -4.90 -19.24 -0.02
CA SER A 340 -4.40 -20.61 0.09
C SER A 340 -3.21 -20.76 1.03
N LEU A 341 -2.41 -19.69 1.22
CA LEU A 341 -1.25 -19.69 2.11
C LEU A 341 -1.59 -19.40 3.57
N MET A 342 -2.75 -18.80 3.84
CA MET A 342 -3.20 -18.48 5.21
C MET A 342 -4.07 -19.57 5.83
N ASP A 343 -4.59 -20.48 5.00
CA ASP A 343 -5.42 -21.62 5.41
C ASP A 343 -4.59 -22.88 5.77
N ASP A 344 -3.27 -22.88 5.53
CA ASP A 344 -2.31 -23.96 5.81
C ASP A 344 -1.69 -23.88 7.22
#